data_AF-A0AAP3MB49-F1
#
_entry.id   AF-A0AAP3MB49-F1
#
_cell.length_a   1.000
_cell.length_b   1.000
_cell.length_c   1.000
_cell.angle_alpha   90.00
_cell.angle_beta   90.00
_cell.angle_gamma   90.00
#
_symmetry.space_group_name_H-M   'P 1'
#
loop_
_entity.id
_entity.type
_entity.pdbx_description
1 polymer ?
#
loop_
_entity_poly.entity_id
_entity_poly.type
_entity_poly.pdbx_seq_one_letter_code
_entity_poly.pdbx_strand_id
1 'polypeptide(L)'
;MKRIFLISIIGIVLNSAYAFEHIGECGAHTWHEVTSKSGSWKITLKMISQNSQFVDPSCAEIIETGLAQNNPLSYGLKFSKDADFNLAYTLTAVREEQGFQSKACVFVITANGPAQPDIQAHSYHGAECTWRVIKGVGENFSVG
;
A
#
# COMPACT_ATOMS: atom_id res chain seq x y z
N MET A 1 12.86 58.79 -26.01
CA MET A 1 11.73 58.18 -25.29
C MET A 1 11.75 56.67 -25.53
N LYS A 2 12.14 55.89 -24.53
CA LYS A 2 12.25 54.42 -24.58
C LYS A 2 10.86 53.80 -24.43
N ARG A 3 10.41 53.00 -25.40
CA ARG A 3 9.23 52.14 -25.26
C ARG A 3 9.71 50.74 -24.87
N ILE A 4 9.42 50.35 -23.63
CA ILE A 4 9.69 49.01 -23.10
C ILE A 4 8.50 48.13 -23.49
N PHE A 5 8.73 47.14 -24.34
CA PHE A 5 7.75 46.08 -24.62
C PHE A 5 7.82 45.07 -23.46
N LEU A 6 6.76 45.00 -22.66
CA LEU A 6 6.55 43.95 -21.67
C LEU A 6 5.98 42.72 -22.40
N ILE A 7 6.81 41.69 -22.56
CA ILE A 7 6.38 40.38 -23.03
C ILE A 7 5.87 39.62 -21.79
N SER A 8 4.55 39.46 -21.69
CA SER A 8 3.91 38.66 -20.64
C SER A 8 4.07 37.18 -21.00
N ILE A 9 5.06 36.51 -20.41
CA ILE A 9 5.19 35.05 -20.48
C ILE A 9 4.19 34.45 -19.49
N ILE A 10 3.03 34.05 -20.01
CA ILE A 10 2.07 33.22 -19.26
C ILE A 10 2.66 31.80 -19.27
N GLY A 11 3.36 31.46 -18.19
CA GLY A 11 3.77 30.08 -17.91
C GLY A 11 2.55 29.27 -17.54
N ILE A 12 2.05 28.46 -18.48
CA ILE A 12 1.05 27.43 -18.19
C ILE A 12 1.78 26.36 -17.36
N VAL A 13 1.60 26.42 -16.05
CA VAL A 13 1.99 25.32 -15.16
C VAL A 13 0.99 24.20 -15.44
N LEU A 14 1.38 23.26 -16.29
CA LEU A 14 0.69 21.97 -16.40
C LEU A 14 0.91 21.23 -15.08
N ASN A 15 0.08 21.54 -14.08
CA ASN A 15 -0.16 20.63 -12.98
C ASN A 15 -0.86 19.42 -13.58
N SER A 16 -0.06 18.42 -13.97
CA SER A 16 -0.54 17.05 -14.12
C SER A 16 -0.93 16.55 -12.74
N ALA A 17 -2.09 17.00 -12.26
CA ALA A 17 -2.80 16.30 -11.21
C ALA A 17 -3.21 14.97 -11.83
N TYR A 18 -2.40 13.93 -11.60
CA TYR A 18 -2.89 12.56 -11.71
C TYR A 18 -3.98 12.44 -10.66
N ALA A 19 -5.22 12.75 -11.05
CA ALA A 19 -6.39 12.32 -10.33
C ALA A 19 -6.29 10.79 -10.28
N PHE A 20 -6.08 10.26 -9.09
CA PHE A 20 -6.08 8.82 -8.84
C PHE A 20 -7.55 8.37 -8.88
N GLU A 21 -8.10 8.29 -10.10
CA GLU A 21 -9.55 8.22 -10.38
C GLU A 21 -10.09 6.77 -10.43
N HIS A 22 -9.38 5.80 -9.83
CA HIS A 22 -9.78 4.38 -9.86
C HIS A 22 -9.69 3.65 -8.50
N ILE A 23 -10.03 4.31 -7.39
CA ILE A 23 -10.13 3.67 -6.05
C ILE A 23 -11.48 2.98 -5.77
N GLY A 24 -12.47 3.10 -6.66
CA GLY A 24 -13.87 3.00 -6.21
C GLY A 24 -14.80 2.01 -6.90
N GLU A 25 -14.45 0.75 -7.17
CA GLU A 25 -15.43 -0.21 -7.74
C GLU A 25 -15.53 -1.60 -7.09
N CYS A 26 -14.80 -1.88 -6.00
CA CYS A 26 -14.80 -3.24 -5.39
C CYS A 26 -15.53 -3.35 -4.04
N GLY A 27 -16.08 -2.26 -3.52
CA GLY A 27 -16.61 -2.20 -2.15
C GLY A 27 -15.54 -2.32 -1.05
N ALA A 28 -14.27 -2.07 -1.39
CA ALA A 28 -13.18 -1.98 -0.41
C ALA A 28 -13.34 -0.74 0.47
N HIS A 29 -13.07 -0.89 1.76
CA HIS A 29 -13.19 0.18 2.76
C HIS A 29 -11.91 1.02 2.86
N THR A 30 -10.76 0.38 2.70
CA THR A 30 -9.44 1.00 2.70
C THR A 30 -8.60 0.45 1.58
N TRP A 31 -7.64 1.25 1.11
CA TRP A 31 -6.67 0.86 0.11
C TRP A 31 -5.26 1.08 0.62
N HIS A 32 -4.37 0.19 0.19
CA HIS A 32 -3.01 0.07 0.68
C HIS A 32 -2.07 -0.14 -0.49
N GLU A 33 -0.86 0.39 -0.40
CA GLU A 33 0.19 0.15 -1.37
C GLU A 33 1.39 -0.52 -0.72
N VAL A 34 1.98 -1.51 -1.39
CA VAL A 34 3.24 -2.14 -1.00
C VAL A 34 4.29 -1.83 -2.06
N THR A 35 5.41 -1.27 -1.64
CA THR A 35 6.51 -0.88 -2.52
C THR A 35 7.77 -1.69 -2.22
N SER A 36 8.42 -2.20 -3.25
CA SER A 36 9.76 -2.78 -3.12
C SER A 36 10.82 -1.72 -3.40
N LYS A 37 11.67 -1.42 -2.42
CA LYS A 37 12.86 -0.59 -2.59
C LYS A 37 13.94 -1.34 -3.37
N SER A 38 14.01 -2.67 -3.21
CA SER A 38 15.02 -3.50 -3.86
C SER A 38 14.55 -4.95 -4.06
N GLY A 39 14.81 -5.50 -5.24
CA GLY A 39 14.54 -6.90 -5.55
C GLY A 39 13.05 -7.23 -5.70
N SER A 40 12.78 -8.52 -5.95
CA SER A 40 11.42 -9.05 -6.10
C SER A 40 11.04 -9.83 -4.85
N TRP A 41 9.81 -9.66 -4.41
CA TRP A 41 9.28 -10.24 -3.18
C TRP A 41 8.02 -11.04 -3.49
N LYS A 42 7.78 -12.07 -2.70
CA LYS A 42 6.50 -12.76 -2.61
C LYS A 42 5.71 -12.13 -1.48
N ILE A 43 4.52 -11.63 -1.76
CA ILE A 43 3.60 -11.05 -0.78
C ILE A 43 2.51 -12.06 -0.43
N THR A 44 2.23 -12.20 0.85
CA THR A 44 1.10 -12.98 1.37
C THR A 44 0.29 -12.11 2.32
N LEU A 45 -1.02 -12.01 2.07
CA LEU A 45 -2.00 -11.34 2.91
C LEU A 45 -2.83 -12.38 3.65
N LYS A 46 -2.94 -12.26 4.97
CA LYS A 46 -3.67 -13.25 5.77
C LYS A 46 -4.48 -12.58 6.87
N MET A 47 -5.81 -12.73 6.79
CA MET A 47 -6.71 -12.36 7.88
C MET A 47 -6.46 -13.25 9.11
N ILE A 48 -6.38 -12.62 10.28
CA ILE A 48 -6.33 -13.28 11.60
C ILE A 48 -7.72 -13.27 12.24
N SER A 49 -8.40 -12.11 12.23
CA SER A 49 -9.73 -11.93 12.80
C SER A 49 -10.68 -11.29 11.80
N GLN A 50 -11.98 -11.53 12.01
CA GLN A 50 -13.10 -11.12 11.14
C GLN A 50 -13.09 -11.75 9.74
N ASN A 51 -14.30 -11.99 9.22
CA ASN A 51 -14.45 -12.42 7.84
C ASN A 51 -14.28 -11.21 6.92
N SER A 52 -13.13 -11.14 6.24
CA SER A 52 -12.74 -10.05 5.37
C SER A 52 -12.06 -10.60 4.12
N GLN A 53 -12.04 -9.82 3.05
CA GLN A 53 -11.45 -10.18 1.77
C GLN A 53 -10.45 -9.11 1.35
N PHE A 54 -9.31 -9.54 0.82
CA PHE A 54 -8.38 -8.64 0.14
C PHE A 54 -8.64 -8.68 -1.36
N VAL A 55 -8.65 -7.54 -2.02
CA VAL A 55 -8.87 -7.45 -3.47
C VAL A 55 -7.81 -6.59 -4.14
N ASP A 56 -7.54 -6.87 -5.40
CA ASP A 56 -6.73 -6.00 -6.26
C ASP A 56 -7.60 -4.92 -6.94
N PRO A 57 -7.02 -3.98 -7.71
CA PRO A 57 -7.78 -2.96 -8.44
C PRO A 57 -8.75 -3.50 -9.49
N SER A 58 -8.62 -4.76 -9.92
CA SER A 58 -9.58 -5.45 -10.78
C SER A 58 -10.72 -6.14 -10.01
N CYS A 59 -10.76 -5.94 -8.69
CA CYS A 59 -11.68 -6.55 -7.73
C CYS A 59 -11.53 -8.08 -7.59
N ALA A 60 -10.45 -8.66 -8.10
CA ALA A 60 -10.11 -10.05 -7.90
C ALA A 60 -9.54 -10.26 -6.50
N GLU A 61 -9.85 -11.40 -5.88
CA GLU A 61 -9.32 -11.73 -4.56
C GLU A 61 -7.81 -11.98 -4.62
N ILE A 62 -7.10 -11.44 -3.63
CA ILE A 62 -5.64 -11.54 -3.54
C ILE A 62 -5.20 -12.02 -2.15
N ILE A 63 -4.71 -13.25 -2.07
CA ILE A 63 -4.12 -13.79 -0.83
C ILE A 63 -2.60 -13.88 -0.96
N GLU A 64 -2.10 -14.01 -2.20
CA GLU A 64 -0.69 -14.12 -2.50
C GLU A 64 -0.40 -13.52 -3.88
N THR A 65 0.73 -12.82 -4.02
CA THR A 65 1.16 -12.26 -5.31
C THR A 65 2.66 -11.96 -5.31
N GLY A 66 3.22 -11.69 -6.49
CA GLY A 66 4.57 -11.15 -6.64
C GLY A 66 4.58 -9.63 -6.53
N LEU A 67 5.65 -9.08 -5.95
CA LEU A 67 5.96 -7.66 -5.91
C LEU A 67 7.32 -7.44 -6.57
N ALA A 68 7.34 -6.73 -7.69
CA ALA A 68 8.57 -6.36 -8.39
C ALA A 68 9.01 -4.95 -8.00
N GLN A 69 10.31 -4.68 -8.10
CA GLN A 69 10.83 -3.33 -7.96
C GLN A 69 10.21 -2.41 -9.03
N ASN A 70 9.83 -1.19 -8.65
CA ASN A 70 9.16 -0.19 -9.49
C ASN A 70 7.74 -0.55 -9.96
N ASN A 71 7.15 -1.65 -9.47
CA ASN A 71 5.76 -2.00 -9.74
C ASN A 71 5.03 -2.22 -8.40
N PRO A 72 4.54 -1.15 -7.76
CA PRO A 72 3.85 -1.26 -6.47
C PRO A 72 2.63 -2.16 -6.55
N LEU A 73 2.41 -2.93 -5.49
CA LEU A 73 1.17 -3.68 -5.30
C LEU A 73 0.14 -2.78 -4.63
N SER A 74 -1.02 -2.60 -5.24
CA SER A 74 -2.19 -2.02 -4.58
C SER A 74 -3.14 -3.12 -4.15
N TYR A 75 -3.62 -3.08 -2.91
CA TYR A 75 -4.68 -3.97 -2.43
C TYR A 75 -5.71 -3.21 -1.59
N GLY A 76 -6.96 -3.61 -1.72
CA GLY A 76 -8.10 -3.11 -0.95
C GLY A 76 -8.52 -4.13 0.10
N LEU A 77 -9.01 -3.64 1.25
CA LEU A 77 -9.57 -4.46 2.31
C LEU A 77 -11.09 -4.32 2.34
N LYS A 78 -11.81 -5.43 2.16
CA LYS A 78 -13.27 -5.53 2.23
C LYS A 78 -13.69 -6.24 3.51
N PHE A 79 -14.66 -5.68 4.20
CA PHE A 79 -15.35 -6.32 5.32
C PHE A 79 -16.82 -5.92 5.30
N SER A 80 -17.65 -6.52 6.17
CA SER A 80 -19.07 -6.18 6.24
C SER A 80 -19.27 -4.71 6.61
N LYS A 81 -20.36 -4.09 6.13
CA LYS A 81 -20.76 -2.72 6.52
C LYS A 81 -21.02 -2.57 8.01
N ASP A 82 -21.35 -3.66 8.69
CA ASP A 82 -21.59 -3.70 10.14
C ASP A 82 -20.32 -4.02 10.94
N ALA A 83 -19.15 -4.09 10.30
CA ALA A 83 -17.89 -4.31 11.00
C ALA A 83 -17.55 -3.10 11.88
N ASP A 84 -17.13 -3.38 13.10
CA ASP A 84 -16.67 -2.42 14.11
C ASP A 84 -15.20 -1.99 13.90
N PHE A 85 -14.59 -2.39 12.77
CA PHE A 85 -13.18 -2.17 12.45
C PHE A 85 -12.21 -2.80 13.47
N ASN A 86 -12.67 -3.79 14.24
CA ASN A 86 -11.84 -4.60 15.13
C ASN A 86 -11.23 -5.78 14.37
N LEU A 87 -10.22 -5.47 13.55
CA LEU A 87 -9.61 -6.42 12.63
C LEU A 87 -8.14 -6.64 12.95
N ALA A 88 -7.66 -7.83 12.63
CA ALA A 88 -6.26 -8.19 12.67
C ALA A 88 -5.92 -8.99 11.41
N TYR A 89 -4.83 -8.63 10.75
CA TYR A 89 -4.28 -9.37 9.62
C TYR A 89 -2.77 -9.21 9.53
N THR A 90 -2.15 -10.00 8.66
CA THR A 90 -0.73 -9.88 8.35
C THR A 90 -0.51 -9.57 6.89
N LEU A 91 0.54 -8.78 6.64
CA LEU A 91 1.19 -8.67 5.35
C LEU A 91 2.60 -9.23 5.51
N THR A 92 2.88 -10.33 4.83
CA THR A 92 4.20 -10.95 4.83
C THR A 92 4.84 -10.77 3.46
N ALA A 93 6.06 -10.26 3.41
CA ALA A 93 6.87 -10.18 2.22
C ALA A 93 8.13 -11.04 2.40
N VAL A 94 8.39 -11.96 1.48
CA VAL A 94 9.60 -12.80 1.49
C VAL A 94 10.36 -12.61 0.20
N ARG A 95 11.65 -12.30 0.30
CA ARG A 95 12.59 -12.35 -0.82
C ARG A 95 13.40 -13.61 -0.69
N GLU A 96 13.16 -14.55 -1.60
CA GLU A 96 13.95 -15.77 -1.70
C GLU A 96 15.32 -15.44 -2.30
N GLU A 97 16.37 -15.76 -1.57
CA GLU A 97 17.74 -15.78 -2.05
C GLU A 97 18.24 -17.22 -1.96
N GLN A 98 19.28 -17.59 -2.72
CA GLN A 98 19.82 -18.95 -2.64
C GLN A 98 20.36 -19.22 -1.21
N GLY A 99 19.78 -20.21 -0.51
CA GLY A 99 20.15 -20.62 0.85
C GLY A 99 19.20 -20.11 1.94
N PHE A 100 19.62 -20.16 3.22
CA PHE A 100 18.84 -19.68 4.39
C PHE A 100 18.86 -18.13 4.57
N GLN A 101 19.27 -17.40 3.53
CA GLN A 101 19.45 -15.94 3.54
C GLN A 101 18.18 -15.17 3.12
N SER A 102 17.02 -15.83 3.12
CA SER A 102 15.76 -15.21 2.74
C SER A 102 15.46 -14.02 3.64
N LYS A 103 15.25 -12.86 3.03
CA LYS A 103 14.79 -11.67 3.75
C LYS A 103 13.29 -11.75 3.93
N ALA A 104 12.81 -11.29 5.09
CA ALA A 104 11.38 -11.22 5.33
C ALA A 104 10.98 -9.94 6.04
N CYS A 105 9.85 -9.38 5.61
CA CYS A 105 9.10 -8.38 6.34
C CYS A 105 7.77 -9.00 6.77
N VAL A 106 7.46 -8.94 8.07
CA VAL A 106 6.14 -9.32 8.59
C VAL A 106 5.54 -8.08 9.22
N PHE A 107 4.45 -7.61 8.64
CA PHE A 107 3.62 -6.57 9.24
C PHE A 107 2.44 -7.24 9.93
N VAL A 108 2.25 -6.94 11.21
CA VAL A 108 1.05 -7.30 11.95
C VAL A 108 0.19 -6.04 12.01
N ILE A 109 -0.94 -6.07 11.32
CA ILE A 109 -1.85 -4.94 11.20
C ILE A 109 -3.07 -5.22 12.07
N THR A 110 -3.32 -4.34 13.02
CA THR A 110 -4.53 -4.37 13.83
C THR A 110 -5.20 -3.02 13.82
N ALA A 111 -6.50 -3.00 14.08
CA ALA A 111 -7.24 -1.79 14.37
C ALA A 111 -8.29 -2.09 15.43
N ASN A 112 -8.56 -1.13 16.30
CA ASN A 112 -9.62 -1.20 17.31
C ASN A 112 -10.72 -0.15 17.07
N GLY A 113 -10.77 0.40 15.86
CA GLY A 113 -11.75 1.38 15.42
C GLY A 113 -11.33 2.09 14.12
N PRO A 114 -12.25 2.87 13.52
CA PRO A 114 -11.95 3.61 12.30
C PRO A 114 -10.75 4.56 12.47
N ALA A 115 -9.81 4.52 11.54
CA ALA A 115 -8.61 5.36 11.51
C ALA A 115 -7.72 5.28 12.78
N GLN A 116 -7.77 4.17 13.51
CA GLN A 116 -6.90 3.87 14.65
C GLN A 116 -6.09 2.58 14.39
N PRO A 117 -5.18 2.58 13.39
CA PRO A 117 -4.32 1.43 13.15
C PRO A 117 -3.25 1.31 14.24
N ASP A 118 -2.98 0.09 14.67
CA ASP A 118 -1.78 -0.31 15.42
C ASP A 118 -1.04 -1.36 14.60
N ILE A 119 0.11 -0.96 14.05
CA ILE A 119 0.89 -1.76 13.10
C ILE A 119 2.30 -1.97 13.63
N GLN A 120 2.67 -3.23 13.75
CA GLN A 120 4.04 -3.65 14.06
C GLN A 120 4.73 -4.11 12.78
N ALA A 121 5.97 -3.67 12.57
CA ALA A 121 6.80 -4.09 11.45
C ALA A 121 7.99 -4.91 11.97
N HIS A 122 8.13 -6.14 11.48
CA HIS A 122 9.19 -7.06 11.86
C HIS A 122 10.11 -7.33 10.69
N SER A 123 11.38 -7.00 10.90
CA SER A 123 12.46 -7.16 9.93
C SER A 123 13.30 -8.39 10.25
N TYR A 124 13.46 -9.28 9.27
CA TYR A 124 14.27 -10.49 9.41
C TYR A 124 15.41 -10.53 8.39
N HIS A 125 16.57 -11.02 8.83
CA HIS A 125 17.77 -11.24 7.99
C HIS A 125 18.20 -9.99 7.20
N GLY A 126 18.10 -8.80 7.82
CA GLY A 126 18.53 -7.54 7.20
C GLY A 126 17.54 -6.99 6.16
N ALA A 127 16.26 -7.35 6.25
CA ALA A 127 15.18 -6.66 5.54
C ALA A 127 14.90 -5.28 6.15
N GLU A 128 14.61 -4.28 5.33
CA GLU A 128 14.08 -3.00 5.77
C GLU A 128 12.56 -2.99 5.61
N CYS A 129 11.83 -2.87 6.72
CA CYS A 129 10.37 -2.96 6.73
C CYS A 129 9.81 -1.68 7.37
N THR A 130 9.09 -0.89 6.58
CA THR A 130 8.54 0.39 7.04
C THR A 130 7.11 0.58 6.55
N TRP A 131 6.34 1.40 7.26
CA TRP A 131 4.98 1.73 6.90
C TRP A 131 4.68 3.19 7.24
N ARG A 132 3.61 3.73 6.65
CA ARG A 132 3.09 5.06 6.98
C ARG A 132 1.59 5.13 6.75
N VAL A 133 0.91 5.97 7.53
CA VAL A 133 -0.51 6.29 7.31
C VAL A 133 -0.66 7.22 6.12
N ILE A 134 -1.63 6.91 5.25
CA ILE A 134 -2.14 7.78 4.20
C ILE A 134 -3.53 8.27 4.63
N LYS A 135 -3.58 9.54 5.06
CA LYS A 135 -4.79 10.12 5.67
C LYS A 135 -6.00 9.97 4.74
N GLY A 136 -7.04 9.32 5.25
CA GLY A 136 -8.31 9.12 4.54
C GLY A 136 -8.32 7.98 3.52
N VAL A 137 -7.24 7.19 3.41
CA VAL A 137 -7.13 6.09 2.45
C VAL A 137 -6.80 4.75 3.14
N GLY A 138 -5.77 4.73 3.99
CA GLY A 138 -5.27 3.51 4.63
C GLY A 138 -3.81 3.66 5.01
N GLU A 139 -3.03 2.59 4.89
CA GLU A 139 -1.60 2.56 5.17
C GLU A 139 -0.80 1.99 3.99
N ASN A 140 0.35 2.59 3.73
CA ASN A 140 1.30 2.10 2.73
C ASN A 140 2.50 1.46 3.42
N PHE A 141 3.05 0.43 2.77
CA PHE A 141 4.15 -0.40 3.23
C PHE A 141 5.32 -0.32 2.26
N SER A 142 6.53 -0.48 2.79
CA SER A 142 7.76 -0.52 1.99
C SER A 142 8.69 -1.61 2.52
N VAL A 143 9.21 -2.43 1.60
CA VAL A 143 10.12 -3.56 1.86
C VAL A 143 11.41 -3.39 1.06
N GLY A 144 12.56 -3.74 1.62
CA GLY A 144 13.88 -3.49 1.02
C GLY A 144 14.99 -4.42 1.47
#